data_AF-D3AUT7-F1
#
_entry.id   AF-D3AUT7-F1
#
_cell.length_a   1.000
_cell.length_b   1.000
_cell.length_c   1.000
_cell.angle_alpha   90.00
_cell.angle_beta   90.00
_cell.angle_gamma   90.00
#
_symmetry.space_group_name_H-M   'P 1'
#
loop_
_entity.id
_entity.type
_entity.pdbx_description
1 polymer ?
#
loop_
_entity_poly.entity_id
_entity_poly.type
_entity_poly.pdbx_seq_one_letter_code
_entity_poly.pdbx_strand_id
1 'polypeptide(L)'
;IDTVLNVRIPNSFMPDTPQRIATDTSQKLAIRFGETIKAYEASDTLSTSDLKFIPLVFAGWLRYLMGVDDQGNPFTLSPDPMLDTLRPYISGIKLGDAVDDALPKPILENSTIFGVNLYKVGLAPLVCRYFREMTAGCGAVRATLEKYI
;
A
#
# COMPACT_ATOMS: atom_id res chain seq x y z
N ILE A 1 21.12 -6.73 2.88
CA ILE A 1 20.05 -6.23 1.99
C ILE A 1 20.51 -6.21 0.53
N ASP A 2 21.72 -5.74 0.22
CA ASP A 2 22.28 -5.70 -1.15
C ASP A 2 22.18 -7.00 -1.95
N THR A 3 22.50 -8.15 -1.35
CA THR A 3 22.42 -9.44 -2.06
C THR A 3 20.98 -9.78 -2.49
N VAL A 4 19.98 -9.35 -1.72
CA VAL A 4 18.57 -9.57 -2.08
C VAL A 4 18.19 -8.69 -3.26
N LEU A 5 18.51 -7.40 -3.19
CA LEU A 5 18.15 -6.41 -4.21
C LEU A 5 18.92 -6.61 -5.53
N ASN A 6 20.23 -6.88 -5.46
CA ASN A 6 21.11 -6.87 -6.63
C ASN A 6 21.40 -8.26 -7.21
N VAL A 7 21.13 -9.34 -6.46
CA VAL A 7 21.43 -10.72 -6.91
C VAL A 7 20.19 -11.59 -6.96
N ARG A 8 19.32 -11.55 -5.94
CA ARG A 8 18.16 -12.46 -5.87
C ARG A 8 16.95 -11.97 -6.68
N ILE A 9 16.56 -10.70 -6.53
CA ILE A 9 15.42 -10.12 -7.26
C ILE A 9 15.66 -10.07 -8.78
N PRO A 10 16.83 -9.67 -9.31
CA PRO A 10 17.07 -9.63 -10.75
C PRO A 10 17.47 -10.99 -11.34
N ASN A 11 17.44 -12.08 -10.55
CA ASN A 11 17.86 -13.40 -11.02
C ASN A 11 16.88 -13.94 -12.08
N SER A 12 17.29 -13.93 -13.35
CA SER A 12 16.51 -14.44 -14.48
C SER A 12 16.10 -15.93 -14.37
N PHE A 13 16.79 -16.72 -13.53
CA PHE A 13 16.47 -18.14 -13.28
C PHE A 13 15.46 -18.34 -12.13
N MET A 14 15.14 -17.30 -11.37
CA MET A 14 14.03 -17.28 -10.42
C MET A 14 13.01 -16.27 -10.94
N PRO A 15 11.95 -16.69 -11.65
CA PRO A 15 10.90 -15.78 -12.11
C PRO A 15 10.04 -15.30 -10.94
N ASP A 16 10.62 -14.51 -10.04
CA ASP A 16 9.91 -13.61 -9.13
C ASP A 16 9.46 -12.41 -9.94
N THR A 17 8.24 -12.48 -10.47
CA THR A 17 7.60 -11.33 -11.08
C THR A 17 7.00 -10.44 -9.98
N PRO A 18 6.94 -9.12 -10.20
CA PRO A 18 6.20 -8.23 -9.31
C PRO A 18 4.76 -8.72 -9.06
N GLN A 19 4.11 -9.31 -10.07
CA GLN A 19 2.78 -9.91 -9.92
C GLN A 19 2.77 -11.06 -8.90
N ARG A 20 3.75 -11.97 -8.92
CA ARG A 20 3.82 -13.09 -7.96
C ARG A 20 3.97 -12.60 -6.52
N ILE A 21 4.72 -11.51 -6.33
CA ILE A 21 4.91 -10.90 -5.01
C ILE A 21 3.60 -10.27 -4.50
N ALA A 22 2.85 -9.63 -5.41
CA ALA A 22 1.59 -8.94 -5.12
C ALA A 22 0.37 -9.86 -4.87
N THR A 23 0.44 -11.15 -5.22
CA THR A 23 -0.60 -12.13 -4.89
C THR A 23 -0.87 -12.19 -3.38
N ASP A 24 -2.11 -12.32 -2.94
CA ASP A 24 -2.51 -12.43 -1.52
C ASP A 24 -1.98 -11.30 -0.62
N THR A 25 -1.82 -10.08 -1.16
CA THR A 25 -1.28 -8.97 -0.36
C THR A 25 -2.15 -8.64 0.84
N SER A 26 -3.48 -8.76 0.74
CA SER A 26 -4.39 -8.58 1.88
C SER A 26 -4.08 -9.50 3.07
N GLN A 27 -3.50 -10.67 2.81
CA GLN A 27 -3.11 -11.65 3.83
C GLN A 27 -1.69 -11.41 4.37
N LYS A 28 -0.88 -10.62 3.65
CA LYS A 28 0.53 -10.37 3.99
C LYS A 28 0.74 -9.11 4.82
N LEU A 29 -0.09 -8.07 4.63
CA LEU A 29 0.15 -6.76 5.23
C LEU A 29 0.13 -6.79 6.77
N ALA A 30 -0.83 -7.46 7.38
CA ALA A 30 -0.91 -7.64 8.83
C ALA A 30 0.34 -8.29 9.41
N ILE A 31 0.82 -9.37 8.79
CA ILE A 31 1.98 -10.13 9.28
C ILE A 31 3.28 -9.35 9.04
N ARG A 32 3.41 -8.68 7.88
CA ARG A 32 4.64 -7.97 7.50
C ARG A 32 4.83 -6.63 8.19
N PHE A 33 3.75 -5.93 8.52
CA PHE A 33 3.81 -4.56 9.02
C PHE A 33 2.97 -4.34 10.29
N GLY A 34 1.90 -5.10 10.47
CA GLY A 34 0.99 -4.95 11.62
C GLY A 34 1.67 -5.16 12.97
N GLU A 35 2.53 -6.18 13.09
CA GLU A 35 3.28 -6.41 14.34
C GLU A 35 4.25 -5.27 14.67
N THR A 36 4.87 -4.64 13.65
CA THR A 36 5.69 -3.45 13.87
C THR A 36 4.85 -2.28 14.36
N ILE A 37 3.67 -2.04 13.78
CA ILE A 37 2.79 -0.96 14.23
C ILE A 37 2.35 -1.17 15.68
N LYS A 38 1.96 -2.41 16.04
CA LYS A 38 1.61 -2.76 17.43
C LYS A 38 2.78 -2.54 18.40
N ALA A 39 4.00 -2.88 18.00
CA ALA A 39 5.18 -2.65 18.83
C ALA A 39 5.45 -1.16 19.06
N TYR A 40 5.17 -0.30 18.08
CA TYR A 40 5.25 1.15 18.23
C TYR A 40 4.14 1.68 19.14
N GLU A 41 2.91 1.19 18.99
CA GLU A 41 1.77 1.56 19.85
C GLU A 41 1.98 1.17 21.31
N ALA A 42 2.61 0.02 21.56
CA ALA A 42 2.85 -0.51 22.91
C ALA A 42 4.13 0.06 23.57
N SER A 43 4.89 0.90 22.89
CA SER A 43 6.15 1.44 23.39
C SER A 43 5.94 2.79 24.10
N ASP A 44 6.58 2.96 25.26
CA ASP A 44 6.61 4.26 25.95
C ASP A 44 7.57 5.28 25.31
N THR A 45 8.43 4.84 24.37
CA THR A 45 9.50 5.66 23.78
C THR A 45 9.36 5.85 22.26
N LEU A 46 8.54 5.05 21.59
CA LEU A 46 8.28 5.15 20.15
C LEU A 46 6.87 5.67 19.91
N SER A 47 6.67 6.36 18.78
CA SER A 47 5.35 6.81 18.36
C SER A 47 5.01 6.28 16.98
N THR A 48 3.78 5.81 16.78
CA THR A 48 3.30 5.42 15.45
C THR A 48 3.41 6.56 14.44
N SER A 49 3.40 7.82 14.88
CA SER A 49 3.62 8.99 14.01
C SER A 49 5.00 9.02 13.34
N ASP A 50 5.98 8.30 13.88
CA ASP A 50 7.34 8.24 13.34
C ASP A 50 7.44 7.26 12.15
N LEU A 51 6.42 6.42 11.95
CA LEU A 51 6.35 5.47 10.85
C LEU A 51 6.02 6.20 9.53
N LYS A 52 7.04 6.41 8.69
CA LYS A 52 6.88 7.08 7.40
C LYS A 52 6.73 6.11 6.22
N PHE A 53 7.47 5.00 6.23
CA PHE A 53 7.51 4.07 5.09
C PHE A 53 6.37 3.04 5.10
N ILE A 54 5.90 2.59 6.26
CA ILE A 54 4.77 1.66 6.35
C ILE A 54 3.51 2.29 5.73
N PRO A 55 3.13 3.54 6.08
CA PRO A 55 2.01 4.21 5.42
C PRO A 55 2.21 4.38 3.91
N LEU A 56 3.45 4.59 3.44
CA LEU A 56 3.76 4.71 2.02
C LEU A 56 3.51 3.39 1.27
N VAL A 57 3.88 2.26 1.87
CA VAL A 57 3.58 0.92 1.35
C VAL A 57 2.07 0.68 1.27
N PHE A 58 1.32 1.04 2.31
CA PHE A 58 -0.13 0.88 2.33
C PHE A 58 -0.81 1.74 1.26
N ALA A 59 -0.38 2.99 1.08
CA ALA A 59 -0.84 3.85 0.01
C ALA A 59 -0.52 3.27 -1.38
N GLY A 60 0.68 2.72 -1.56
CA GLY A 60 1.08 2.02 -2.78
C GLY A 60 0.20 0.81 -3.07
N TRP A 61 -0.20 0.05 -2.06
CA TRP A 61 -1.13 -1.07 -2.24
C TRP A 61 -2.55 -0.61 -2.60
N LEU A 62 -3.08 0.45 -1.98
CA LEU A 62 -4.35 1.06 -2.42
C LEU A 62 -4.28 1.52 -3.88
N ARG A 63 -3.16 2.16 -4.26
CA ARG A 63 -2.89 2.58 -5.64
C ARG A 63 -2.80 1.40 -6.61
N TYR A 64 -2.23 0.28 -6.16
CA TYR A 64 -2.20 -0.96 -6.92
C TYR A 64 -3.61 -1.50 -7.17
N LEU A 65 -4.49 -1.50 -6.17
CA LEU A 65 -5.89 -2.00 -6.30
C LEU A 65 -6.73 -1.25 -7.35
N MET A 66 -6.30 -0.07 -7.82
CA MET A 66 -6.92 0.63 -8.95
C MET A 66 -6.75 -0.11 -10.28
N GLY A 67 -5.78 -1.02 -10.40
CA GLY A 67 -5.56 -1.82 -11.62
C GLY A 67 -5.10 -1.00 -12.83
N VAL A 68 -4.47 0.17 -12.59
CA VAL A 68 -3.82 1.00 -13.61
C VAL A 68 -2.39 1.26 -13.20
N ASP A 69 -1.44 1.14 -14.11
CA ASP A 69 -0.02 1.37 -13.84
C ASP A 69 0.28 2.87 -13.67
N ASP A 70 1.55 3.23 -13.45
CA ASP A 70 1.94 4.63 -13.27
C ASP A 70 1.91 5.44 -14.58
N GLN A 71 1.78 4.79 -15.74
CA GLN A 71 1.56 5.46 -17.03
C GLN A 71 0.06 5.61 -17.35
N GLY A 72 -0.82 5.04 -16.51
CA GLY A 72 -2.27 5.03 -16.71
C GLY A 72 -2.78 3.85 -17.55
N ASN A 73 -1.93 2.88 -17.88
CA ASN A 73 -2.36 1.69 -18.62
C ASN A 73 -3.04 0.68 -17.68
N PRO A 74 -4.18 0.09 -18.07
CA PRO A 74 -4.82 -0.94 -17.27
C PRO A 74 -3.97 -2.21 -17.19
N PHE A 75 -3.98 -2.88 -16.04
CA PHE A 75 -3.36 -4.19 -15.86
C PHE A 75 -4.22 -5.11 -14.99
N THR A 76 -3.98 -6.42 -15.12
CA THR A 76 -4.69 -7.42 -14.31
C THR A 76 -4.06 -7.55 -12.93
N LEU A 77 -4.87 -7.34 -11.89
CA LEU A 77 -4.46 -7.53 -10.50
C LEU A 77 -4.12 -9.01 -10.25
N SER A 78 -3.13 -9.24 -9.40
CA SER A 78 -2.80 -10.57 -8.92
C SER A 78 -3.96 -11.13 -8.09
N PRO A 79 -4.15 -12.45 -8.05
CA PRO A 79 -5.18 -13.07 -7.22
C PRO A 79 -5.03 -12.65 -5.76
N ASP A 80 -6.14 -12.31 -5.13
CA ASP A 80 -6.21 -11.98 -3.70
C ASP A 80 -7.60 -12.38 -3.18
N PRO A 81 -7.70 -13.09 -2.05
CA PRO A 81 -8.98 -13.58 -1.52
C PRO A 81 -9.95 -12.46 -1.15
N MET A 82 -9.46 -11.25 -0.93
CA MET A 82 -10.29 -10.08 -0.59
C MET A 82 -10.54 -9.16 -1.79
N LEU A 83 -10.08 -9.52 -3.00
CA LEU A 83 -10.12 -8.61 -4.15
C LEU A 83 -11.53 -8.13 -4.48
N ASP A 84 -12.51 -9.05 -4.54
CA ASP A 84 -13.91 -8.74 -4.84
C ASP A 84 -14.55 -7.83 -3.77
N THR A 85 -14.10 -7.95 -2.53
CA THR A 85 -14.55 -7.13 -1.42
C THR A 85 -13.91 -5.73 -1.44
N LEU A 86 -12.64 -5.63 -1.84
CA LEU A 86 -11.85 -4.40 -1.77
C LEU A 86 -12.04 -3.50 -2.99
N ARG A 87 -12.19 -4.10 -4.17
CA ARG A 87 -12.25 -3.36 -5.44
C ARG A 87 -13.40 -2.35 -5.50
N PRO A 88 -14.63 -2.63 -4.99
CA PRO A 88 -15.72 -1.66 -5.01
C PRO A 88 -15.42 -0.34 -4.30
N TYR A 89 -14.54 -0.34 -3.30
CA TYR A 89 -14.15 0.88 -2.57
C TYR A 89 -13.16 1.75 -3.34
N ILE A 90 -12.45 1.20 -4.32
CA ILE A 90 -11.34 1.87 -5.03
C ILE A 90 -11.64 2.07 -6.52
N SER A 91 -12.51 1.27 -7.13
CA SER A 91 -12.78 1.28 -8.57
C SER A 91 -13.39 2.58 -9.10
N GLY A 92 -14.01 3.39 -8.23
CA GLY A 92 -14.54 4.70 -8.60
C GLY A 92 -13.49 5.81 -8.70
N ILE A 93 -12.27 5.57 -8.23
CA ILE A 93 -11.18 6.56 -8.19
C ILE A 93 -10.45 6.55 -9.53
N LYS A 94 -10.28 7.74 -10.14
CA LYS A 94 -9.51 7.91 -11.37
C LYS A 94 -8.25 8.73 -11.12
N LEU A 95 -7.26 8.57 -12.00
CA LEU A 95 -6.05 9.38 -11.96
C LEU A 95 -6.37 10.83 -12.27
N GLY A 96 -5.82 11.75 -11.48
CA GLY A 96 -6.04 13.19 -11.59
C GLY A 96 -7.33 13.70 -10.95
N ASP A 97 -8.24 12.81 -10.52
CA ASP A 97 -9.45 13.20 -9.80
C ASP A 97 -9.14 13.49 -8.32
N ALA A 98 -9.97 14.31 -7.70
CA ALA A 98 -9.92 14.49 -6.26
C ALA A 98 -10.31 13.18 -5.57
N VAL A 99 -9.41 12.65 -4.74
CA VAL A 99 -9.68 11.46 -3.93
C VAL A 99 -10.49 11.83 -2.70
N ASP A 100 -11.69 11.27 -2.60
CA ASP A 100 -12.48 11.27 -1.38
C ASP A 100 -11.92 10.22 -0.39
N ASP A 101 -11.37 10.70 0.74
CA ASP A 101 -10.78 9.84 1.77
C ASP A 101 -11.83 8.93 2.46
N ALA A 102 -13.13 9.18 2.26
CA ALA A 102 -14.19 8.28 2.71
C ALA A 102 -14.21 6.94 1.95
N LEU A 103 -13.76 6.92 0.68
CA LEU A 103 -13.73 5.72 -0.14
C LEU A 103 -12.80 4.62 0.41
N PRO A 104 -11.50 4.90 0.72
CA PRO A 104 -10.62 3.90 1.31
C PRO A 104 -10.90 3.63 2.79
N LYS A 105 -11.71 4.44 3.49
CA LYS A 105 -11.93 4.34 4.93
C LYS A 105 -12.30 2.92 5.42
N PRO A 106 -13.27 2.20 4.81
CA PRO A 106 -13.61 0.84 5.23
C PRO A 106 -12.44 -0.15 5.11
N ILE A 107 -11.55 0.08 4.14
CA ILE A 107 -10.31 -0.72 4.01
C ILE A 107 -9.38 -0.38 5.17
N LEU A 108 -9.10 0.90 5.40
CA LEU A 108 -8.13 1.37 6.41
C LEU A 108 -8.54 1.05 7.86
N GLU A 109 -9.84 0.91 8.12
CA GLU A 109 -10.35 0.48 9.43
C GLU A 109 -10.28 -1.03 9.65
N ASN A 110 -10.08 -1.81 8.58
CA ASN A 110 -10.12 -3.25 8.63
C ASN A 110 -8.82 -3.85 9.21
N SER A 111 -8.89 -4.21 10.49
CA SER A 111 -7.77 -4.82 11.21
C SER A 111 -7.39 -6.21 10.70
N THR A 112 -8.23 -6.91 9.93
CA THR A 112 -7.82 -8.20 9.33
C THR A 112 -6.76 -8.00 8.24
N ILE A 113 -6.76 -6.85 7.57
CA ILE A 113 -5.82 -6.52 6.49
C ILE A 113 -4.51 -5.98 7.07
N PHE A 114 -4.60 -5.04 8.00
CA PHE A 114 -3.42 -4.31 8.51
C PHE A 114 -2.92 -4.79 9.87
N GLY A 115 -3.62 -5.73 10.51
CA GLY A 115 -3.34 -6.19 11.87
C GLY A 115 -3.80 -5.22 12.97
N VAL A 116 -4.13 -3.99 12.61
CA VAL A 116 -4.66 -2.90 13.47
C VAL A 116 -5.64 -2.04 12.68
N ASN A 117 -6.45 -1.24 13.37
CA ASN A 117 -7.26 -0.21 12.72
C ASN A 117 -6.40 1.06 12.52
N LEU A 118 -6.15 1.47 11.27
CA LEU A 118 -5.21 2.56 10.97
C LEU A 118 -5.66 3.93 11.49
N TYR A 119 -6.96 4.16 11.69
CA TYR A 119 -7.45 5.38 12.31
C TYR A 119 -7.16 5.40 13.80
N LYS A 120 -7.31 4.26 14.48
CA LYS A 120 -7.02 4.15 15.92
C LYS A 120 -5.54 4.39 16.23
N VAL A 121 -4.64 3.91 15.39
CA VAL A 121 -3.19 4.09 15.54
C VAL A 121 -2.66 5.40 14.91
N GLY A 122 -3.55 6.26 14.40
CA GLY A 122 -3.18 7.58 13.84
C GLY A 122 -2.48 7.57 12.48
N LEU A 123 -2.40 6.41 11.80
CA LEU A 123 -1.70 6.28 10.52
C LEU A 123 -2.58 6.58 9.29
N ALA A 124 -3.90 6.45 9.41
CA ALA A 124 -4.82 6.60 8.27
C ALA A 124 -4.67 7.96 7.54
N PRO A 125 -4.57 9.12 8.21
CA PRO A 125 -4.40 10.40 7.51
C PRO A 125 -3.13 10.45 6.65
N LEU A 126 -2.05 9.82 7.11
CA LEU A 126 -0.79 9.77 6.37
C LEU A 126 -0.90 8.85 5.14
N VAL A 127 -1.56 7.70 5.28
CA VAL A 127 -1.86 6.80 4.15
C VAL A 127 -2.71 7.51 3.10
N CYS A 128 -3.79 8.19 3.50
CA CYS A 128 -4.65 8.93 2.57
C CYS A 128 -3.90 10.05 1.86
N ARG A 129 -3.01 10.77 2.56
CA ARG A 129 -2.16 11.79 1.94
C ARG A 129 -1.27 11.20 0.85
N TYR A 130 -0.52 10.14 1.15
CA TYR A 130 0.33 9.50 0.15
C TYR A 130 -0.47 8.91 -1.00
N PHE A 131 -1.63 8.31 -0.71
CA PHE A 131 -2.49 7.76 -1.74
C PHE A 131 -3.00 8.86 -2.71
N ARG A 132 -3.38 10.03 -2.18
CA ARG A 132 -3.74 11.21 -3.00
C ARG A 132 -2.56 11.68 -3.86
N GLU A 133 -1.36 11.73 -3.30
CA GLU A 133 -0.16 12.10 -4.07
C GLU A 133 0.10 11.09 -5.19
N MET A 134 -0.03 9.79 -4.93
CA MET A 134 0.17 8.71 -5.91
C MET A 134 -0.93 8.59 -6.99
N THR A 135 -2.07 9.25 -6.77
CA THR A 135 -3.22 9.26 -7.70
C THR A 135 -3.36 10.56 -8.47
N ALA A 136 -2.48 11.54 -8.23
CA ALA A 136 -2.54 12.86 -8.84
C ALA A 136 -2.40 12.86 -10.38
N GLY A 137 -1.92 11.77 -10.98
CA GLY A 137 -1.80 11.62 -12.43
C GLY A 137 -0.82 10.52 -12.83
N CYS A 138 -0.47 10.47 -14.11
CA CYS A 138 0.59 9.59 -14.60
C CYS A 138 1.96 10.06 -14.07
N GLY A 139 2.81 9.13 -13.67
CA GLY A 139 4.13 9.38 -13.07
C GLY A 139 4.07 9.77 -11.59
N ALA A 140 2.87 9.85 -11.01
CA ALA A 140 2.68 10.34 -9.65
C ALA A 140 3.16 9.35 -8.59
N VAL A 141 3.15 8.04 -8.89
CA VAL A 141 3.74 7.04 -7.99
C VAL A 141 5.24 7.29 -7.87
N ARG A 142 5.96 7.38 -9.00
CA ARG A 142 7.40 7.68 -9.01
C ARG A 142 7.71 9.00 -8.30
N ALA A 143 7.00 10.08 -8.65
CA ALA A 143 7.23 11.39 -8.04
C ALA A 143 7.01 11.39 -6.52
N THR A 144 6.02 10.65 -6.03
CA THR A 144 5.78 10.50 -4.59
C THR A 144 6.92 9.74 -3.92
N LEU A 145 7.42 8.66 -4.55
CA LEU A 145 8.54 7.90 -4.01
C LEU A 145 9.82 8.74 -3.93
N GLU A 146 10.16 9.48 -4.99
CA GLU A 146 11.33 10.39 -5.03
C GLU A 146 11.26 11.52 -3.99
N LYS A 147 10.04 11.90 -3.56
CA LYS A 147 9.84 12.94 -2.55
C LYS A 147 10.10 12.45 -1.12
N TYR A 148 9.86 11.17 -0.84
CA TYR A 148 9.85 10.63 0.53
C TYR A 148 10.93 9.57 0.81
N ILE A 149 11.68 9.13 -0.21
CA ILE A 149 12.80 8.18 -0.12
C ILE A 149 14.08 8.93 -0.48
#